data_AF-A0A954NRH9-F1
#
_entry.id   AF-A0A954NRH9-F1
#
_cell.length_a   1.000
_cell.length_b   1.000
_cell.length_c   1.000
_cell.angle_alpha   90.00
_cell.angle_beta   90.00
_cell.angle_gamma   90.00
#
_symmetry.space_group_name_H-M   'P 1'
#
loop_
_entity.id
_entity.type
_entity.pdbx_description
1 polymer ?
#
loop_
_entity_poly.entity_id
_entity_poly.type
_entity_poly.pdbx_seq_one_letter_code
_entity_poly.pdbx_strand_id
1 'polypeptide(L)'
;MKNVGVTYGGRSIDQELLSLKTPERLLKWRGNVEGSPDANHYSSYIGVLLKYPCWKHMGFVDFSDVSPELVTGLSVVEDYFHGDWWTEEDVRRVERESPDRLRLGQWNTIEATIRVNAQRMDRSKPDCRFHWHDELRAGIIFGAMLEKWDKVAHICSAVDAYTSPEYSAGTVVEEYYKWYLCIAGRLSNEWTDGMDQLMSGVRKCRQKRLRECVTAWEAAVAADQAAFNKTFPITIKSYVKKVDDPSKFEWVALDETVIGLIANKNGLSLPEMSEELKAPVMTRESLGLT
;
A
#
# COMPACT_ATOMS: atom_id res chain seq x y z
N MET A 1 -11.90 27.23 0.02
CA MET A 1 -11.41 26.96 1.39
C MET A 1 -10.10 27.71 1.58
N LYS A 2 -9.90 28.40 2.72
CA LYS A 2 -8.61 29.07 2.98
C LYS A 2 -7.56 27.98 3.17
N ASN A 3 -6.45 28.07 2.44
CA ASN A 3 -5.21 27.33 2.71
C ASN A 3 -4.75 27.69 4.13
N VAL A 4 -5.26 26.95 5.12
CA VAL A 4 -4.65 26.89 6.44
C VAL A 4 -3.30 26.26 6.16
N GLY A 5 -2.21 27.01 6.33
CA GLY A 5 -0.87 26.50 6.09
C GLY A 5 -0.71 25.20 6.87
N VAL A 6 -0.73 24.07 6.17
CA VAL A 6 -0.65 22.75 6.78
C VAL A 6 0.79 22.61 7.27
N THR A 7 1.02 23.00 8.51
CA THR A 7 2.28 22.73 9.19
C THR A 7 2.22 21.30 9.69
N TYR A 8 2.97 20.41 9.03
CA TYR A 8 3.05 19.01 9.42
C TYR A 8 4.21 18.86 10.40
N GLY A 9 3.92 18.62 11.68
CA GLY A 9 4.95 18.51 12.73
C GLY A 9 5.79 19.78 12.91
N GLY A 10 5.19 20.97 12.73
CA GLY A 10 5.88 22.25 12.86
C GLY A 10 6.83 22.62 11.71
N ARG A 11 6.86 21.84 10.62
CA ARG A 11 7.61 22.17 9.41
C ARG A 11 6.67 22.73 8.35
N SER A 12 7.09 23.83 7.71
CA SER A 12 6.49 24.26 6.45
C SER A 12 6.71 23.16 5.44
N ILE A 13 5.64 22.63 4.84
CA ILE A 13 5.79 21.88 3.59
C ILE A 13 6.43 22.86 2.60
N ASP A 14 7.49 22.43 1.95
CA ASP A 14 8.17 23.27 0.96
C ASP A 14 7.15 23.66 -0.12
N GLN A 15 6.88 24.95 -0.25
CA GLN A 15 5.92 25.47 -1.22
C GLN A 15 6.35 25.10 -2.65
N GLU A 16 7.64 24.92 -2.88
CA GLU A 16 8.18 24.45 -4.15
C GLU A 16 7.73 23.02 -4.46
N LEU A 17 7.79 22.10 -3.47
CA LEU A 17 7.30 20.73 -3.63
C LEU A 17 5.78 20.64 -3.79
N LEU A 18 5.02 21.57 -3.20
CA LEU A 18 3.57 21.64 -3.41
C LEU A 18 3.21 22.12 -4.82
N SER A 19 3.95 23.10 -5.36
CA SER A 19 3.75 23.60 -6.72
C SER A 19 3.93 22.54 -7.80
N LEU A 20 4.63 21.46 -7.46
CA LEU A 20 4.93 20.32 -8.31
C LEU A 20 3.81 19.26 -8.34
N LYS A 21 2.78 19.36 -7.48
CA LYS A 21 1.68 18.40 -7.37
C LYS A 21 0.45 18.91 -8.12
N THR A 22 0.38 18.63 -9.42
CA THR A 22 -0.77 19.02 -10.26
C THR A 22 -1.47 17.79 -10.85
N PRO A 23 -2.78 17.86 -11.13
CA PRO A 23 -3.51 16.81 -11.84
C PRO A 23 -2.84 16.41 -13.15
N GLU A 24 -2.36 17.37 -13.94
CA GLU A 24 -1.76 17.15 -15.26
C GLU A 24 -0.48 16.33 -15.15
N ARG A 25 0.32 16.58 -14.11
CA ARG A 25 1.53 15.79 -13.86
C ARG A 25 1.19 14.35 -13.49
N LEU A 26 0.18 14.15 -12.65
CA LEU A 26 -0.25 12.82 -12.24
C LEU A 26 -0.83 12.04 -13.41
N LEU A 27 -1.64 12.69 -14.26
CA LEU A 27 -2.15 12.12 -15.52
C LEU A 27 -1.03 11.76 -16.48
N LYS A 28 -0.03 12.65 -16.65
CA LYS A 28 1.16 12.36 -17.48
C LYS A 28 1.94 11.17 -16.94
N TRP A 29 2.12 11.07 -15.63
CA TRP A 29 2.80 9.93 -15.01
C TRP A 29 2.03 8.64 -15.20
N ARG A 30 0.71 8.65 -14.97
CA ARG A 30 -0.18 7.53 -15.27
C ARG A 30 -0.01 7.05 -16.71
N GLY A 31 -0.10 7.97 -17.68
CA GLY A 31 0.07 7.66 -19.10
C GLY A 31 1.45 7.11 -19.48
N ASN A 32 2.46 7.25 -18.62
CA ASN A 32 3.79 6.68 -18.83
C ASN A 32 3.92 5.24 -18.30
N VAL A 33 3.07 4.82 -17.38
CA VAL A 33 3.21 3.52 -16.67
C VAL A 33 2.03 2.56 -16.92
N GLU A 34 0.89 3.08 -17.37
CA GLU A 34 -0.32 2.29 -17.62
C GLU A 34 -0.13 1.28 -18.77
N GLY A 35 -0.56 0.04 -18.50
CA GLY A 35 -0.76 -1.03 -19.49
C GLY A 35 0.47 -1.81 -19.94
N SER A 36 1.66 -1.56 -19.36
CA SER A 36 2.89 -2.29 -19.72
C SER A 36 3.00 -3.60 -18.93
N PRO A 37 3.22 -4.76 -19.60
CA PRO A 37 3.37 -6.08 -18.98
C PRO A 37 4.78 -6.25 -18.41
N ASP A 38 5.21 -5.31 -17.56
CA ASP A 38 6.48 -5.35 -16.85
C ASP A 38 6.23 -5.03 -15.38
N ALA A 39 6.87 -5.82 -14.50
CA ALA A 39 6.63 -5.73 -13.07
C ALA A 39 6.93 -4.33 -12.49
N ASN A 40 7.94 -3.62 -13.01
CA ASN A 40 8.24 -2.27 -12.52
C ASN A 40 7.18 -1.27 -12.97
N HIS A 41 6.62 -1.44 -14.16
CA HIS A 41 5.51 -0.62 -14.64
C HIS A 41 4.24 -0.89 -13.84
N TYR A 42 3.91 -2.15 -13.53
CA TYR A 42 2.81 -2.49 -12.63
C TYR A 42 2.96 -1.82 -11.26
N SER A 43 4.10 -2.03 -10.60
CA SER A 43 4.42 -1.43 -9.30
C SER A 43 4.32 0.11 -9.35
N SER A 44 4.90 0.71 -10.40
CA SER A 44 4.83 2.17 -10.60
C SER A 44 3.39 2.64 -10.83
N TYR A 45 2.58 1.88 -11.56
CA TYR A 45 1.21 2.23 -11.85
C TYR A 45 0.33 2.15 -10.60
N ILE A 46 0.47 1.10 -9.79
CA ILE A 46 -0.14 0.97 -8.47
C ILE A 46 0.24 2.17 -7.60
N GLY A 47 1.53 2.51 -7.55
CA GLY A 47 2.01 3.67 -6.80
C GLY A 47 1.43 5.00 -7.30
N VAL A 48 1.27 5.19 -8.61
CA VAL A 48 0.61 6.38 -9.18
C VAL A 48 -0.87 6.42 -8.80
N LEU A 49 -1.59 5.30 -8.87
CA LEU A 49 -3.01 5.24 -8.50
C LEU A 49 -3.20 5.54 -7.01
N LEU A 50 -2.29 5.12 -6.13
CA LEU A 50 -2.34 5.42 -4.71
C LEU A 50 -2.13 6.91 -4.40
N LYS A 51 -1.44 7.67 -5.27
CA LYS A 51 -1.26 9.11 -5.09
C LYS A 51 -2.57 9.89 -5.17
N TYR A 52 -3.54 9.46 -5.96
CA TYR A 52 -4.83 10.16 -6.11
C TYR A 52 -5.58 10.31 -4.77
N PRO A 53 -5.93 9.22 -4.05
CA PRO A 53 -6.60 9.33 -2.77
C PRO A 53 -5.70 10.01 -1.73
N CYS A 54 -4.38 9.77 -1.73
CA CYS A 54 -3.47 10.48 -0.82
C CYS A 54 -3.48 12.00 -1.05
N TRP A 55 -3.40 12.47 -2.29
CA TRP A 55 -3.40 13.89 -2.61
C TRP A 55 -4.76 14.55 -2.36
N LYS A 56 -5.87 13.82 -2.58
CA LYS A 56 -7.21 14.27 -2.16
C LYS A 56 -7.27 14.45 -0.64
N HIS A 57 -6.91 13.40 0.09
CA HIS A 57 -6.96 13.38 1.55
C HIS A 57 -6.13 14.51 2.17
N MET A 58 -4.93 14.75 1.63
CA MET A 58 -4.05 15.82 2.10
C MET A 58 -4.46 17.22 1.61
N GLY A 59 -5.51 17.34 0.78
CA GLY A 59 -5.97 18.61 0.23
C GLY A 59 -4.99 19.25 -0.76
N PHE A 60 -4.07 18.47 -1.34
CA PHE A 60 -3.14 18.98 -2.37
C PHE A 60 -3.84 19.23 -3.69
N VAL A 61 -4.82 18.38 -4.02
CA VAL A 61 -5.61 18.46 -5.24
C VAL A 61 -7.05 18.12 -4.91
N ASP A 62 -7.98 18.93 -5.39
CA ASP A 62 -9.42 18.69 -5.27
C ASP A 62 -9.88 17.79 -6.44
N PHE A 63 -9.84 16.48 -6.21
CA PHE A 63 -10.44 15.51 -7.14
C PHE A 63 -11.91 15.35 -6.78
N SER A 64 -12.80 15.66 -7.74
CA SER A 64 -14.25 15.54 -7.55
C SER A 64 -14.66 14.14 -7.07
N ASP A 65 -14.06 13.11 -7.66
CA ASP A 65 -14.27 11.71 -7.32
C ASP A 65 -12.95 10.96 -7.51
N VAL A 66 -12.58 10.10 -6.54
CA VAL A 66 -11.38 9.24 -6.60
C VAL A 66 -11.76 7.76 -6.75
N SER A 67 -13.05 7.45 -6.77
CA SER A 67 -13.57 6.08 -6.90
C SER A 67 -13.05 5.39 -8.17
N PRO A 68 -12.98 6.05 -9.35
CA PRO A 68 -12.43 5.41 -10.55
C PRO A 68 -10.97 4.95 -10.37
N GLU A 69 -10.14 5.76 -9.72
CA GLU A 69 -8.73 5.42 -9.45
C GLU A 69 -8.60 4.33 -8.40
N LEU A 70 -9.45 4.31 -7.38
CA LEU A 70 -9.49 3.21 -6.40
C LEU A 70 -9.91 1.89 -7.06
N VAL A 71 -10.93 1.92 -7.93
CA VAL A 71 -11.42 0.72 -8.64
C VAL A 71 -10.34 0.19 -9.59
N THR A 72 -9.70 1.10 -10.34
CA THR A 72 -8.59 0.74 -11.22
C THR A 72 -7.42 0.19 -10.41
N GLY A 73 -7.06 0.85 -9.30
CA GLY A 73 -5.98 0.42 -8.42
C GLY A 73 -6.21 -0.97 -7.86
N LEU A 74 -7.42 -1.25 -7.38
CA LEU A 74 -7.80 -2.57 -6.89
C LEU A 74 -7.64 -3.64 -7.97
N SER A 75 -8.14 -3.37 -9.18
CA SER A 75 -8.04 -4.32 -10.31
C SER A 75 -6.60 -4.58 -10.72
N VAL A 76 -5.75 -3.55 -10.75
CA VAL A 76 -4.33 -3.68 -11.12
C VAL A 76 -3.56 -4.45 -10.05
N VAL A 77 -3.87 -4.26 -8.77
CA VAL A 77 -3.24 -5.06 -7.69
C VAL A 77 -3.70 -6.51 -7.75
N GLU A 78 -5.00 -6.77 -8.00
CA GLU A 78 -5.51 -8.13 -8.19
C GLU A 78 -4.77 -8.84 -9.34
N ASP A 79 -4.64 -8.18 -10.48
CA ASP A 79 -3.90 -8.68 -11.64
C ASP A 79 -2.40 -8.84 -11.34
N TYR A 80 -1.79 -7.93 -10.57
CA TYR A 80 -0.39 -8.05 -10.15
C TYR A 80 -0.11 -9.36 -9.42
N PHE A 81 -1.00 -9.73 -8.48
CA PHE A 81 -0.81 -10.91 -7.63
C PHE A 81 -1.28 -12.22 -8.27
N HIS A 82 -2.40 -12.19 -9.02
CA HIS A 82 -3.09 -13.39 -9.50
C HIS A 82 -3.24 -13.46 -11.02
N GLY A 83 -2.81 -12.44 -11.75
CA GLY A 83 -2.86 -12.38 -13.20
C GLY A 83 -1.73 -13.15 -13.89
N ASP A 84 -1.80 -13.14 -15.21
CA ASP A 84 -0.89 -13.82 -16.12
C ASP A 84 0.05 -12.86 -16.88
N TRP A 85 0.09 -11.58 -16.49
CA TRP A 85 0.93 -10.52 -17.08
C TRP A 85 2.43 -10.88 -17.18
N TRP A 86 2.88 -11.80 -16.34
CA TRP A 86 4.26 -12.25 -16.27
C TRP A 86 4.57 -13.43 -17.19
N THR A 87 3.54 -14.09 -17.74
CA THR A 87 3.69 -15.26 -18.61
C THR A 87 4.21 -14.86 -19.98
N GLU A 88 4.92 -15.78 -20.64
CA GLU A 88 5.36 -15.56 -22.02
C GLU A 88 4.18 -15.31 -22.95
N GLU A 89 3.09 -16.05 -22.78
CA GLU A 89 1.89 -15.92 -23.62
C GLU A 89 1.31 -14.50 -23.56
N ASP A 90 1.14 -13.95 -22.35
CA ASP A 90 0.57 -12.61 -22.21
C ASP A 90 1.49 -11.51 -22.76
N VAL A 91 2.80 -11.58 -22.45
CA VAL A 91 3.76 -10.61 -23.00
C VAL A 91 3.75 -10.64 -24.54
N ARG A 92 3.71 -11.83 -25.15
CA ARG A 92 3.63 -11.99 -26.61
C ARG A 92 2.28 -11.55 -27.17
N ARG A 93 1.19 -11.67 -26.41
CA ARG A 93 -0.12 -11.14 -26.79
C ARG A 93 -0.08 -9.62 -26.84
N VAL A 94 0.45 -8.96 -25.81
CA VAL A 94 0.63 -7.50 -25.80
C VAL A 94 1.54 -7.04 -26.94
N GLU A 95 2.61 -7.78 -27.24
CA GLU A 95 3.48 -7.52 -28.41
C GLU A 95 2.69 -7.47 -29.72
N ARG A 96 1.76 -8.40 -29.92
CA ARG A 96 0.94 -8.48 -31.14
C ARG A 96 -0.18 -7.45 -31.19
N GLU A 97 -0.90 -7.27 -30.07
CA GLU A 97 -2.15 -6.52 -30.02
C GLU A 97 -1.96 -5.04 -29.69
N SER A 98 -0.89 -4.69 -28.98
CA SER A 98 -0.66 -3.34 -28.47
C SER A 98 0.83 -3.08 -28.23
N PRO A 99 1.67 -3.14 -29.28
CA PRO A 99 3.14 -3.08 -29.13
C PRO A 99 3.63 -1.81 -28.42
N ASP A 100 2.93 -0.67 -28.60
CA ASP A 100 3.26 0.59 -27.92
C ASP A 100 3.18 0.50 -26.38
N ARG A 101 2.44 -0.48 -25.85
CA ARG A 101 2.32 -0.71 -24.40
C ARG A 101 3.54 -1.40 -23.80
N LEU A 102 4.35 -2.11 -24.59
CA LEU A 102 5.53 -2.81 -24.07
C LEU A 102 6.58 -1.84 -23.51
N ARG A 103 6.60 -0.60 -24.00
CA ARG A 103 7.46 0.50 -23.52
C ARG A 103 8.91 0.06 -23.31
N LEU A 104 9.43 -0.77 -24.21
CA LEU A 104 10.79 -1.27 -24.12
C LEU A 104 11.76 -0.09 -24.26
N GLY A 105 12.59 0.12 -23.23
CA GLY A 105 13.71 1.02 -23.34
C GLY A 105 14.71 0.53 -24.40
N GLN A 106 15.61 1.41 -24.82
CA GLN A 106 16.64 1.12 -25.84
C GLN A 106 17.47 -0.15 -25.55
N TRP A 107 17.52 -0.60 -24.30
CA TRP A 107 18.32 -1.73 -23.82
C TRP A 107 17.51 -2.95 -23.38
N ASN A 108 16.18 -2.95 -23.56
CA ASN A 108 15.30 -4.04 -23.18
C ASN A 108 14.75 -4.77 -24.41
N THR A 109 14.66 -6.10 -24.33
CA THR A 109 14.01 -6.94 -25.35
C THR A 109 12.80 -7.65 -24.75
N ILE A 110 11.92 -8.17 -25.60
CA ILE A 110 10.78 -8.98 -25.16
C ILE A 110 11.23 -10.20 -24.35
N GLU A 111 12.28 -10.88 -24.81
CA GLU A 111 12.85 -12.05 -24.13
C GLU A 111 13.42 -11.68 -22.77
N ALA A 112 14.01 -10.48 -22.63
CA ALA A 112 14.47 -9.98 -21.35
C ALA A 112 13.29 -9.71 -20.41
N THR A 113 12.22 -9.08 -20.89
CA THR A 113 10.99 -8.83 -20.12
C THR A 113 10.35 -10.14 -19.64
N ILE A 114 10.15 -11.11 -20.54
CA ILE A 114 9.59 -12.44 -20.21
C ILE A 114 10.42 -13.10 -19.10
N ARG A 115 11.76 -13.14 -19.26
CA ARG A 115 12.65 -13.76 -18.27
C ARG A 115 12.59 -13.05 -16.91
N VAL A 116 12.60 -11.72 -16.90
CA VAL A 116 12.56 -10.93 -15.65
C VAL A 116 11.22 -11.10 -14.95
N ASN A 117 10.12 -11.07 -15.69
CA ASN A 117 8.78 -11.29 -15.15
C ASN A 117 8.63 -12.70 -14.55
N ALA A 118 9.05 -13.73 -15.29
CA ALA A 118 9.04 -15.11 -14.80
C ALA A 118 9.88 -15.27 -13.53
N GLN A 119 11.08 -14.69 -13.48
CA GLN A 119 11.93 -14.71 -12.28
C GLN A 119 11.26 -14.02 -11.07
N ARG A 120 10.47 -12.97 -11.30
CA ARG A 120 9.76 -12.26 -10.22
C ARG A 120 8.61 -13.07 -9.64
N MET A 121 7.99 -13.95 -10.42
CA MET A 121 6.83 -14.72 -9.99
C MET A 121 7.16 -16.17 -9.63
N ASP A 122 8.34 -16.69 -10.01
CA ASP A 122 8.80 -18.03 -9.65
C ASP A 122 9.33 -18.08 -8.21
N ARG A 123 8.41 -18.23 -7.26
CA ARG A 123 8.69 -18.34 -5.82
C ARG A 123 9.43 -19.61 -5.42
N SER A 124 9.56 -20.58 -6.33
CA SER A 124 10.33 -21.80 -6.08
C SER A 124 11.84 -21.56 -6.15
N LYS A 125 12.26 -20.43 -6.73
CA LYS A 125 13.67 -20.12 -6.96
C LYS A 125 14.26 -19.24 -5.85
N PRO A 126 15.52 -19.48 -5.46
CA PRO A 126 16.18 -18.67 -4.44
C PRO A 126 16.49 -17.24 -4.90
N ASP A 127 16.49 -16.98 -6.21
CA ASP A 127 16.69 -15.65 -6.80
C ASP A 127 15.37 -14.98 -7.22
N CYS A 128 14.24 -15.45 -6.68
CA CYS A 128 12.94 -14.81 -6.83
C CYS A 128 13.02 -13.34 -6.37
N ARG A 129 12.52 -12.43 -7.21
CA ARG A 129 12.50 -10.98 -6.94
C ARG A 129 11.07 -10.46 -6.76
N PHE A 130 10.24 -11.26 -6.10
CA PHE A 130 8.85 -10.90 -5.87
C PHE A 130 8.78 -9.69 -4.94
N HIS A 131 8.41 -8.54 -5.50
CA HIS A 131 8.02 -7.36 -4.74
C HIS A 131 6.53 -7.47 -4.44
N TRP A 132 6.14 -7.35 -3.18
CA TRP A 132 4.77 -7.63 -2.75
C TRP A 132 4.29 -6.70 -1.65
N HIS A 133 5.16 -6.14 -0.82
CA HIS A 133 4.79 -5.39 0.38
C HIS A 133 4.00 -4.12 0.05
N ASP A 134 4.54 -3.29 -0.84
CA ASP A 134 3.89 -2.02 -1.18
C ASP A 134 2.65 -2.25 -2.03
N GLU A 135 2.67 -3.22 -2.94
CA GLU A 135 1.52 -3.61 -3.75
C GLU A 135 0.40 -4.22 -2.88
N LEU A 136 0.74 -5.08 -1.92
CA LEU A 136 -0.22 -5.66 -0.96
C LEU A 136 -0.85 -4.56 -0.10
N ARG A 137 -0.03 -3.66 0.45
CA ARG A 137 -0.49 -2.52 1.24
C ARG A 137 -1.43 -1.63 0.44
N ALA A 138 -1.08 -1.32 -0.80
CA ALA A 138 -1.95 -0.56 -1.71
C ALA A 138 -3.27 -1.31 -2.00
N GLY A 139 -3.21 -2.61 -2.27
CA GLY A 139 -4.39 -3.45 -2.50
C GLY A 139 -5.35 -3.47 -1.32
N ILE A 140 -4.83 -3.61 -0.10
CA ILE A 140 -5.63 -3.53 1.13
C ILE A 140 -6.30 -2.15 1.22
N ILE A 141 -5.57 -1.07 0.98
CA ILE A 141 -6.13 0.30 1.03
C ILE A 141 -7.21 0.49 -0.04
N PHE A 142 -6.95 0.15 -1.31
CA PHE A 142 -7.91 0.29 -2.39
C PHE A 142 -9.19 -0.51 -2.12
N GLY A 143 -9.03 -1.80 -1.78
CA GLY A 143 -10.16 -2.68 -1.56
C GLY A 143 -10.96 -2.29 -0.31
N ALA A 144 -10.30 -1.93 0.79
CA ALA A 144 -10.98 -1.51 2.00
C ALA A 144 -11.68 -0.16 1.85
N MET A 145 -11.09 0.81 1.14
CA MET A 145 -11.74 2.09 0.82
C MET A 145 -12.99 1.90 -0.05
N LEU A 146 -13.04 0.84 -0.86
CA LEU A 146 -14.20 0.46 -1.67
C LEU A 146 -15.12 -0.57 -0.98
N GLU A 147 -14.81 -0.97 0.25
CA GLU A 147 -15.51 -2.04 1.00
C GLU A 147 -15.57 -3.40 0.26
N LYS A 148 -14.61 -3.66 -0.62
CA LYS A 148 -14.45 -4.93 -1.36
C LYS A 148 -13.57 -5.91 -0.60
N TRP A 149 -14.01 -6.29 0.60
CA TRP A 149 -13.23 -7.14 1.51
C TRP A 149 -12.99 -8.56 0.99
N ASP A 150 -13.87 -9.07 0.13
CA ASP A 150 -13.68 -10.32 -0.61
C ASP A 150 -12.48 -10.24 -1.55
N LYS A 151 -12.34 -9.13 -2.28
CA LYS A 151 -11.18 -8.85 -3.14
C LYS A 151 -9.91 -8.64 -2.34
N VAL A 152 -9.99 -7.94 -1.20
CA VAL A 152 -8.86 -7.81 -0.26
C VAL A 152 -8.40 -9.20 0.22
N ALA A 153 -9.33 -10.06 0.64
CA ALA A 153 -9.01 -11.42 1.06
C ALA A 153 -8.32 -12.22 -0.05
N HIS A 154 -8.82 -12.11 -1.30
CA HIS A 154 -8.19 -12.75 -2.45
C HIS A 154 -6.77 -12.23 -2.72
N ILE A 155 -6.55 -10.91 -2.73
CA ILE A 155 -5.21 -10.33 -2.88
C ILE A 155 -4.28 -10.84 -1.76
N CYS A 156 -4.75 -10.85 -0.51
CA CYS A 156 -3.99 -11.32 0.63
C CYS A 156 -3.64 -12.81 0.57
N SER A 157 -4.45 -13.66 -0.08
CA SER A 157 -4.14 -15.09 -0.25
C SER A 157 -2.97 -15.34 -1.21
N ALA A 158 -2.47 -14.29 -1.87
CA ALA A 158 -1.27 -14.41 -2.68
C ALA A 158 -0.01 -14.54 -1.85
N VAL A 159 0.00 -14.32 -0.54
CA VAL A 159 1.20 -14.43 0.31
C VAL A 159 0.92 -15.28 1.54
N ASP A 160 1.95 -15.91 2.06
CA ASP A 160 1.88 -16.81 3.21
C ASP A 160 3.05 -16.61 4.17
N ALA A 161 3.11 -17.41 5.23
CA ALA A 161 4.16 -17.31 6.25
C ALA A 161 5.56 -17.65 5.73
N TYR A 162 5.67 -18.28 4.56
CA TYR A 162 6.92 -18.71 3.94
C TYR A 162 7.38 -17.77 2.82
N THR A 163 6.56 -16.77 2.49
CA THR A 163 6.91 -15.73 1.55
C THR A 163 8.12 -14.95 2.06
N SER A 164 9.18 -14.89 1.25
CA SER A 164 10.43 -14.25 1.65
C SER A 164 10.27 -12.73 1.79
N PRO A 165 10.87 -12.12 2.83
CA PRO A 165 10.95 -10.67 2.94
C PRO A 165 11.68 -10.05 1.75
N GLU A 166 11.25 -8.87 1.33
CA GLU A 166 11.95 -8.14 0.27
C GLU A 166 13.30 -7.58 0.75
N TYR A 167 14.26 -7.50 -0.17
CA TYR A 167 15.48 -6.76 0.07
C TYR A 167 15.21 -5.25 -0.06
N SER A 168 15.30 -4.54 1.06
CA SER A 168 15.05 -3.09 1.15
C SER A 168 16.30 -2.25 1.37
N ALA A 169 17.49 -2.82 1.17
CA ALA A 169 18.78 -2.17 1.50
C ALA A 169 18.83 -1.57 2.93
N GLY A 170 18.11 -2.18 3.87
CA GLY A 170 18.05 -1.73 5.27
C GLY A 170 17.13 -0.55 5.55
N THR A 171 16.36 -0.08 4.55
CA THR A 171 15.39 1.02 4.72
C THR A 171 14.15 0.59 5.52
N VAL A 172 13.78 -0.69 5.40
CA VAL A 172 12.67 -1.32 6.13
C VAL A 172 13.24 -2.50 6.91
N VAL A 173 12.96 -2.57 8.21
CA VAL A 173 13.38 -3.75 8.99
C VAL A 173 12.51 -4.94 8.66
N GLU A 174 13.13 -6.12 8.66
CA GLU A 174 12.51 -7.38 8.25
C GLU A 174 11.18 -7.67 8.95
N GLU A 175 11.03 -7.22 10.20
CA GLU A 175 9.80 -7.41 10.97
C GLU A 175 8.58 -6.65 10.42
N TYR A 176 8.73 -5.58 9.62
CA TYR A 176 7.58 -4.97 8.93
C TYR A 176 7.01 -5.92 7.88
N TYR A 177 7.86 -6.57 7.08
CA TYR A 177 7.41 -7.58 6.12
C TYR A 177 6.67 -8.71 6.83
N LYS A 178 7.26 -9.25 7.91
CA LYS A 178 6.63 -10.31 8.70
C LYS A 178 5.27 -9.89 9.28
N TRP A 179 5.15 -8.64 9.72
CA TRP A 179 3.88 -8.10 10.20
C TRP A 179 2.83 -8.03 9.09
N TYR A 180 3.19 -7.58 7.88
CA TYR A 180 2.26 -7.55 6.75
C TYR A 180 1.86 -8.95 6.25
N LEU A 181 2.73 -9.96 6.36
CA LEU A 181 2.32 -11.36 6.12
C LEU A 181 1.26 -11.80 7.14
N CYS A 182 1.40 -11.41 8.41
CA CYS A 182 0.37 -11.67 9.42
C CYS A 182 -0.95 -10.95 9.12
N ILE A 183 -0.88 -9.68 8.67
CA ILE A 183 -2.08 -8.94 8.21
C ILE A 183 -2.75 -9.71 7.06
N ALA A 184 -1.99 -10.13 6.05
CA ALA A 184 -2.49 -10.87 4.91
C ALA A 184 -3.17 -12.18 5.33
N GLY A 185 -2.49 -13.03 6.10
CA GLY A 185 -3.06 -14.30 6.58
C GLY A 185 -4.32 -14.11 7.41
N ARG A 186 -4.45 -13.01 8.15
CA ARG A 186 -5.67 -12.69 8.89
C ARG A 186 -6.81 -12.25 7.96
N LEU A 187 -6.51 -11.47 6.92
CA LEU A 187 -7.51 -10.95 5.98
C LEU A 187 -7.96 -11.99 4.95
N SER A 188 -7.10 -12.93 4.56
CA SER A 188 -7.46 -14.06 3.69
C SER A 188 -8.16 -15.21 4.43
N ASN A 189 -8.18 -15.19 5.77
CA ASN A 189 -8.57 -16.32 6.63
C ASN A 189 -7.66 -17.56 6.49
N GLU A 190 -6.41 -17.38 6.05
CA GLU A 190 -5.41 -18.44 5.90
C GLU A 190 -4.33 -18.33 7.00
N TRP A 191 -4.76 -18.10 8.24
CA TRP A 191 -3.83 -18.05 9.38
C TRP A 191 -3.25 -19.44 9.67
N THR A 192 -1.93 -19.53 9.79
CA THR A 192 -1.19 -20.78 10.02
C THR A 192 -0.26 -20.67 11.23
N ASP A 193 0.25 -21.80 11.72
CA ASP A 193 1.28 -21.84 12.78
C ASP A 193 2.54 -21.02 12.41
N GLY A 194 2.86 -20.93 11.11
CA GLY A 194 3.93 -20.08 10.61
C GLY A 194 3.68 -18.59 10.91
N MET A 195 2.44 -18.13 10.78
CA MET A 195 2.07 -16.75 11.12
C MET A 195 2.22 -16.47 12.63
N ASP A 196 1.91 -17.44 13.49
CA ASP A 196 2.14 -17.30 14.94
C ASP A 196 3.63 -17.13 15.28
N GLN A 197 4.50 -17.85 14.58
CA GLN A 197 5.96 -17.71 14.74
C GLN A 197 6.44 -16.34 14.27
N LEU A 198 5.99 -15.90 13.08
CA LEU A 198 6.28 -14.55 12.57
C LEU A 198 5.83 -13.49 13.57
N MET A 199 4.60 -13.59 14.06
CA MET A 199 4.01 -12.62 14.98
C MET A 199 4.75 -12.57 16.33
N SER A 200 5.22 -13.72 16.84
CA SER A 200 6.07 -13.78 18.04
C SER A 200 7.38 -13.00 17.85
N GLY A 201 7.99 -13.09 16.67
CA GLY A 201 9.16 -12.30 16.29
C GLY A 201 8.85 -10.80 16.20
N VAL A 202 7.77 -10.45 15.50
CA VAL A 202 7.30 -9.07 15.33
C VAL A 202 7.05 -8.39 16.68
N ARG A 203 6.38 -9.06 17.63
CA ARG A 203 6.13 -8.53 19.00
C ARG A 203 7.42 -8.24 19.77
N LYS A 204 8.50 -8.98 19.48
CA LYS A 204 9.84 -8.82 20.08
C LYS A 204 10.72 -7.81 19.34
N CYS A 205 10.25 -7.22 18.25
CA CYS A 205 11.00 -6.23 17.48
C CYS A 205 11.45 -5.08 18.39
N ARG A 206 12.72 -4.68 18.27
CA ARG A 206 13.29 -3.56 19.06
C ARG A 206 12.70 -2.21 18.64
N GLN A 207 12.16 -2.12 17.42
CA GLN A 207 11.56 -0.88 16.94
C GLN A 207 10.24 -0.60 17.68
N LYS A 208 10.26 0.44 18.52
CA LYS A 208 9.10 0.90 19.28
C LYS A 208 7.87 1.14 18.38
N ARG A 209 8.09 1.78 17.23
CA ARG A 209 7.06 2.13 16.25
C ARG A 209 6.28 0.91 15.77
N LEU A 210 6.98 -0.14 15.33
CA LEU A 210 6.34 -1.37 14.87
C LEU A 210 5.53 -2.02 15.99
N ARG A 211 6.05 -2.04 17.23
CA ARG A 211 5.30 -2.58 18.38
C ARG A 211 4.03 -1.79 18.68
N GLU A 212 4.04 -0.47 18.53
CA GLU A 212 2.85 0.38 18.67
C GLU A 212 1.82 0.10 17.58
N CYS A 213 2.26 -0.03 16.31
CA CYS A 213 1.43 -0.48 15.18
C CYS A 213 0.75 -1.82 15.47
N VAL A 214 1.57 -2.81 15.87
CA VAL A 214 1.14 -4.17 16.19
C VAL A 214 0.07 -4.17 17.28
N THR A 215 0.27 -3.41 18.36
CA THR A 215 -0.70 -3.37 19.45
C THR A 215 -2.04 -2.78 18.99
N ALA A 216 -2.01 -1.73 18.15
CA ALA A 216 -3.22 -1.15 17.59
C ALA A 216 -3.93 -2.07 16.58
N TRP A 217 -3.16 -2.80 15.76
CA TRP A 217 -3.67 -3.82 14.87
C TRP A 217 -4.33 -4.98 15.63
N GLU A 218 -3.70 -5.48 16.69
CA GLU A 218 -4.28 -6.55 17.52
C GLU A 218 -5.60 -6.12 18.16
N ALA A 219 -5.69 -4.89 18.65
CA ALA A 219 -6.94 -4.32 19.16
C ALA A 219 -8.03 -4.23 18.06
N ALA A 220 -7.64 -3.81 16.85
CA ALA A 220 -8.53 -3.74 15.71
C ALA A 220 -9.06 -5.13 15.29
N VAL A 221 -8.19 -6.14 15.26
CA VAL A 221 -8.53 -7.53 14.91
C VAL A 221 -9.40 -8.18 15.99
N ALA A 222 -9.19 -7.84 17.26
CA ALA A 222 -9.97 -8.35 18.38
C ALA A 222 -11.34 -7.66 18.54
N ALA A 223 -11.66 -6.65 17.71
CA ALA A 223 -12.83 -5.79 17.88
C ALA A 223 -12.92 -5.17 19.29
N ASP A 224 -11.78 -4.82 19.90
CA ASP A 224 -11.71 -4.20 21.22
C ASP A 224 -11.60 -2.68 21.10
N GLN A 225 -12.73 -1.99 21.22
CA GLN A 225 -12.80 -0.53 21.13
C GLN A 225 -11.98 0.18 22.20
N ALA A 226 -11.93 -0.36 23.43
CA ALA A 226 -11.22 0.29 24.53
C ALA A 226 -9.70 0.20 24.33
N ALA A 227 -9.19 -0.97 23.94
CA ALA A 227 -7.80 -1.14 23.57
C ALA A 227 -7.45 -0.28 22.36
N PHE A 228 -8.28 -0.29 21.31
CA PHE A 228 -8.05 0.49 20.09
C PHE A 228 -7.99 1.99 20.36
N ASN A 229 -8.90 2.52 21.19
CA ASN A 229 -8.91 3.93 21.59
C ASN A 229 -7.63 4.33 22.33
N LYS A 230 -7.04 3.42 23.09
CA LYS A 230 -5.80 3.66 23.82
C LYS A 230 -4.58 3.63 22.91
N THR A 231 -4.53 2.68 21.97
CA THR A 231 -3.30 2.35 21.23
C THR A 231 -3.19 3.07 19.89
N PHE A 232 -4.31 3.30 19.20
CA PHE A 232 -4.29 3.91 17.87
C PHE A 232 -3.72 5.36 17.86
N PRO A 233 -4.09 6.24 18.80
CA PRO A 233 -3.50 7.59 18.86
C PRO A 233 -2.00 7.56 19.16
N ILE A 234 -1.50 6.54 19.85
CA ILE A 234 -0.08 6.38 20.17
C ILE A 234 0.71 6.07 18.91
N THR A 235 0.20 5.16 18.06
CA THR A 235 0.89 4.79 16.82
C THR A 235 1.03 5.99 15.87
N ILE A 236 -0.02 6.80 15.73
CA ILE A 236 0.02 8.02 14.93
C ILE A 236 0.99 9.06 15.51
N LYS A 237 0.98 9.28 16.83
CA LYS A 237 1.94 10.19 17.48
C LYS A 237 3.38 9.79 17.19
N SER A 238 3.66 8.49 17.10
CA SER A 238 4.99 7.99 16.75
C SER A 238 5.33 8.18 15.28
N TYR A 239 4.36 8.05 14.37
CA TYR A 239 4.51 8.43 12.96
C TYR A 239 4.85 9.92 12.82
N VAL A 240 4.04 10.82 13.38
CA VAL A 240 4.21 12.29 13.25
C VAL A 240 5.56 12.77 13.76
N LYS A 241 6.14 12.11 14.78
CA LYS A 241 7.45 12.47 15.35
C LYS A 241 8.65 12.05 14.49
N LYS A 242 8.49 11.12 13.54
CA LYS A 242 9.58 10.59 12.74
C LYS A 242 9.68 11.28 11.39
N VAL A 243 10.90 11.70 11.04
CA VAL A 243 11.19 12.35 9.76
C VAL A 243 11.30 11.34 8.62
N ASP A 244 11.91 10.19 8.91
CA ASP A 244 12.24 9.11 7.96
C ASP A 244 11.42 7.85 8.28
N ASP A 245 10.09 7.98 8.30
CA ASP A 245 9.20 6.84 8.54
C ASP A 245 8.98 6.04 7.24
N PRO A 246 9.25 4.72 7.20
CA PRO A 246 9.07 3.90 6.00
C PRO A 246 7.59 3.75 5.56
N SER A 247 6.64 4.09 6.43
CA SER A 247 5.21 4.09 6.12
C SER A 247 4.74 5.40 5.46
N LYS A 248 5.59 6.43 5.42
CA LYS A 248 5.24 7.74 4.87
C LYS A 248 5.14 7.68 3.35
N PHE A 249 3.93 7.87 2.85
CA PHE A 249 3.70 8.06 1.42
C PHE A 249 2.85 9.30 1.22
N GLU A 250 3.40 10.31 0.55
CA GLU A 250 2.67 11.56 0.32
C GLU A 250 2.10 12.19 1.61
N TRP A 251 2.87 12.12 2.71
CA TRP A 251 2.48 12.56 4.07
C TRP A 251 1.38 11.75 4.75
N VAL A 252 0.81 10.75 4.07
CA VAL A 252 -0.16 9.80 4.63
C VAL A 252 0.58 8.70 5.40
N ALA A 253 0.04 8.34 6.56
CA ALA A 253 0.48 7.21 7.36
C ALA A 253 -0.22 5.94 6.86
N LEU A 254 0.40 5.24 5.90
CA LEU A 254 -0.25 4.12 5.22
C LEU A 254 -0.55 2.95 6.17
N ASP A 255 0.35 2.65 7.10
CA ASP A 255 0.17 1.54 8.05
C ASP A 255 -0.99 1.83 9.03
N GLU A 256 -1.06 3.05 9.56
CA GLU A 256 -2.19 3.54 10.36
C GLU A 256 -3.50 3.52 9.59
N THR A 257 -3.45 3.90 8.31
CA THR A 257 -4.61 3.86 7.42
C THR A 257 -5.12 2.43 7.28
N VAL A 258 -4.25 1.45 7.04
CA VAL A 258 -4.61 0.02 7.00
C VAL A 258 -5.22 -0.43 8.33
N ILE A 259 -4.60 -0.10 9.46
CA ILE A 259 -5.12 -0.45 10.78
C ILE A 259 -6.51 0.14 11.01
N GLY A 260 -6.72 1.42 10.69
CA GLY A 260 -8.00 2.11 10.84
C GLY A 260 -9.11 1.51 9.96
N LEU A 261 -8.77 1.12 8.73
CA LEU A 261 -9.70 0.45 7.81
C LEU A 261 -10.10 -0.95 8.31
N ILE A 262 -9.14 -1.71 8.85
CA ILE A 262 -9.42 -3.02 9.48
C ILE A 262 -10.28 -2.85 10.74
N ALA A 263 -10.04 -1.81 11.55
CA ALA A 263 -10.86 -1.51 12.71
C ALA A 263 -12.31 -1.23 12.31
N ASN A 264 -12.52 -0.40 11.27
CA ASN A 264 -13.84 -0.10 10.73
C ASN A 264 -14.56 -1.35 10.23
N LYS A 265 -13.87 -2.22 9.45
CA LYS A 265 -14.39 -3.53 9.02
C LYS A 265 -14.93 -4.37 10.19
N ASN A 266 -14.27 -4.31 11.33
CA ASN A 266 -14.61 -5.08 12.52
C ASN A 266 -15.59 -4.33 13.45
N GLY A 267 -16.23 -3.27 12.98
CA GLY A 267 -17.26 -2.53 13.71
C GLY A 267 -16.73 -1.53 14.72
N LEU A 268 -15.44 -1.19 14.67
CA LEU A 268 -14.85 -0.18 15.54
C LEU A 268 -14.91 1.21 14.91
N SER A 269 -15.09 2.22 15.75
CA SER A 269 -14.94 3.62 15.37
C SER A 269 -13.51 4.11 15.60
N LEU A 270 -13.06 5.08 14.79
CA LEU A 270 -11.82 5.77 15.08
C LEU A 270 -11.93 6.53 16.42
N PRO A 271 -10.87 6.53 17.25
CA PRO A 271 -10.88 7.28 18.49
C PRO A 271 -10.99 8.79 18.27
N GLU A 272 -11.52 9.49 19.26
CA GLU A 272 -11.41 10.94 19.32
C GLU A 272 -9.94 11.35 19.44
N MET A 273 -9.50 12.20 18.52
CA MET A 273 -8.13 12.67 18.41
C MET A 273 -8.13 14.13 17.94
N SER A 274 -7.02 14.85 18.17
CA SER A 274 -6.84 16.18 17.59
C SER A 274 -6.74 16.10 16.06
N GLU A 275 -7.08 17.20 15.37
CA GLU A 275 -6.98 17.28 13.90
C GLU A 275 -5.56 16.99 13.39
N GLU A 276 -4.53 17.37 14.14
CA GLU A 276 -3.13 17.03 13.84
C GLU A 276 -2.88 15.52 13.75
N LEU A 277 -3.54 14.73 14.61
CA LEU A 277 -3.40 13.27 14.61
C LEU A 277 -4.37 12.60 13.61
N LYS A 278 -5.46 13.25 13.22
CA LYS A 278 -6.33 12.72 12.16
C LYS A 278 -5.76 12.95 10.77
N ALA A 279 -5.09 14.09 10.55
CA ALA A 279 -4.53 14.50 9.27
C ALA A 279 -3.69 13.45 8.50
N PRO A 280 -2.89 12.57 9.13
CA PRO A 280 -2.17 11.50 8.41
C PRO A 280 -3.03 10.33 7.93
N VAL A 281 -4.19 10.13 8.54
CA VAL A 281 -4.92 8.87 8.46
C VAL A 281 -6.04 9.03 7.45
N MET A 282 -5.89 8.36 6.32
CA MET A 282 -6.87 8.40 5.26
C MET A 282 -8.10 7.59 5.67
N THR A 283 -9.29 8.14 5.46
CA THR A 283 -10.57 7.47 5.74
C THR A 283 -11.48 7.56 4.52
N ARG A 284 -12.54 6.75 4.48
CA ARG A 284 -13.57 6.89 3.45
C ARG A 284 -14.18 8.29 3.44
N GLU A 285 -14.48 8.83 4.62
CA GLU A 285 -15.01 10.19 4.80
C GLU A 285 -14.05 11.26 4.27
N SER A 286 -12.74 11.15 4.52
CA SER A 286 -11.77 12.12 4.02
C SER A 286 -11.62 12.13 2.50
N LEU A 287 -12.11 11.08 1.84
CA LEU A 287 -12.17 10.95 0.38
C LEU A 287 -13.56 11.28 -0.21
N GLY A 288 -14.56 11.55 0.64
CA GLY A 288 -15.95 11.75 0.22
C GLY A 288 -16.64 10.46 -0.24
N LEU A 289 -16.18 9.30 0.24
CA LEU A 289 -16.78 8.00 -0.05
C LEU A 289 -17.81 7.69 1.04
N THR A 290 -19.09 7.63 0.66
CA THR A 290 -20.21 7.23 1.52
C THR A 290 -20.58 5.79 1.27
#